data_AF-A0A3D4HZN5-F1
#
_entry.id   AF-A0A3D4HZN5-F1
#
_cell.length_a   1.000
_cell.length_b   1.000
_cell.length_c   1.000
_cell.angle_alpha   90.00
_cell.angle_beta   90.00
_cell.angle_gamma   90.00
#
_symmetry.space_group_name_H-M   'P 1'
#
loop_
_entity.id
_entity.type
_entity.pdbx_description
1 polymer ?
#
loop_
_entity_poly.entity_id
_entity_poly.type
_entity_poly.pdbx_seq_one_letter_code
_entity_poly.pdbx_strand_id
1 'polypeptide(L)'
;TKGKTNIGCIFRGVKGGREKSYYLYNICDHQECYREVGSQAVAYTAGVPAMIGAMMVLTGKWKKPGVFNVEELDPDPYMDALNKNGLAWHESFSPDLID
;
A
#
# COMPACT_ATOMS: atom_id res chain seq x y z
N THR A 1 -12.63 -6.66 16.73
CA THR A 1 -13.26 -5.42 16.23
C THR A 1 -14.03 -5.73 14.95
N LYS A 2 -15.10 -4.99 14.64
CA LYS A 2 -15.88 -5.13 13.39
C LYS A 2 -15.62 -3.91 12.50
N GLY A 3 -15.81 -4.07 11.19
CA GLY A 3 -15.63 -2.99 10.20
C GLY A 3 -14.38 -3.14 9.35
N LYS A 4 -14.15 -2.14 8.51
CA LYS A 4 -13.04 -2.10 7.56
C LYS A 4 -12.23 -0.84 7.72
N THR A 5 -10.93 -0.92 7.47
CA THR A 5 -10.08 0.24 7.23
C THR A 5 -10.07 0.55 5.74
N ASN A 6 -9.94 1.82 5.40
CA ASN A 6 -9.63 2.28 4.05
C ASN A 6 -8.52 3.32 4.16
N ILE A 7 -7.36 3.03 3.58
CA ILE A 7 -6.17 3.88 3.63
C ILE A 7 -5.66 4.04 2.21
N GLY A 8 -5.42 5.28 1.80
CA GLY A 8 -4.91 5.59 0.47
C GLY A 8 -4.54 7.05 0.31
N CYS A 9 -4.12 7.41 -0.90
CA CYS A 9 -3.65 8.74 -1.26
C CYS A 9 -4.38 9.23 -2.50
N ILE A 10 -5.01 10.42 -2.42
CA ILE A 10 -5.52 11.14 -3.59
C ILE A 10 -4.40 12.03 -4.13
N PHE A 11 -4.00 11.78 -5.37
CA PHE A 11 -2.98 12.53 -6.09
C PHE A 11 -3.65 13.47 -7.10
N ARG A 12 -3.22 14.73 -7.11
CA ARG A 12 -3.59 15.71 -8.14
C ARG A 12 -2.31 16.17 -8.82
N GLY A 13 -2.30 16.17 -10.14
CA GLY A 13 -1.12 16.56 -10.91
C GLY A 13 -1.39 16.67 -12.40
N VAL A 14 -0.33 16.79 -13.19
CA VAL A 14 -0.42 16.95 -14.64
C VAL A 14 0.24 15.77 -15.34
N LYS A 15 -0.46 15.14 -16.29
CA LYS A 15 0.08 14.06 -17.12
C LYS A 15 -0.31 14.27 -18.58
N GLY A 16 0.68 14.40 -19.46
CA GLY A 16 0.44 14.70 -20.87
C GLY A 16 -0.21 16.08 -21.10
N GLY A 17 0.17 17.08 -20.30
CA GLY A 17 -0.36 18.45 -20.40
C GLY A 17 -1.79 18.63 -19.90
N ARG A 18 -2.39 17.62 -19.28
CA ARG A 18 -3.75 17.70 -18.71
C ARG A 18 -3.74 17.41 -17.22
N GLU A 19 -4.55 18.14 -16.48
CA GLU A 19 -4.81 17.86 -15.07
C GLU A 19 -5.44 16.47 -14.91
N LYS A 20 -5.02 15.75 -13.87
CA LYS A 20 -5.54 14.46 -13.50
C LYS A 20 -5.64 14.36 -11.98
N SER A 21 -6.72 13.70 -11.54
CA SER A 21 -6.90 13.22 -10.18
C SER A 21 -6.86 11.70 -10.19
N TYR A 22 -6.18 11.10 -9.21
CA TYR A 22 -6.00 9.66 -9.12
C TYR A 22 -5.99 9.25 -7.65
N TYR A 23 -6.67 8.16 -7.31
CA TYR A 23 -6.73 7.63 -5.95
C TYR A 23 -6.23 6.19 -5.93
N LEU A 24 -5.22 5.92 -5.11
CA LEU A 24 -4.71 4.59 -4.84
C LEU A 24 -4.97 4.25 -3.38
N TYR A 25 -5.59 3.11 -3.11
CA TYR A 25 -6.01 2.74 -1.76
C TYR A 25 -6.10 1.24 -1.52
N ASN A 26 -6.10 0.85 -0.25
CA ASN A 26 -6.39 -0.50 0.21
C ASN A 26 -7.59 -0.48 1.16
N ILE A 27 -8.45 -1.50 1.04
CA ILE A 27 -9.51 -1.79 2.02
C ILE A 27 -9.14 -3.07 2.75
N CYS A 28 -9.19 -3.06 4.08
CA CYS A 28 -8.81 -4.21 4.89
C CYS A 28 -9.89 -4.50 5.95
N ASP A 29 -10.37 -5.74 6.04
CA ASP A 29 -11.45 -6.13 6.95
C ASP A 29 -10.90 -6.69 8.27
N HIS A 30 -11.39 -6.17 9.41
CA HIS A 30 -10.92 -6.59 10.72
C HIS A 30 -11.14 -8.08 11.01
N GLN A 31 -12.24 -8.66 10.51
CA GLN A 31 -12.60 -10.05 10.78
C GLN A 31 -11.85 -11.02 9.87
N GLU A 32 -11.47 -10.60 8.66
CA GLU A 32 -10.55 -11.35 7.81
C GLU A 32 -9.15 -11.43 8.43
N CYS A 33 -8.58 -10.29 8.84
CA CYS A 33 -7.27 -10.25 9.51
C CYS A 33 -7.23 -11.12 10.77
N TYR A 34 -8.29 -11.04 11.57
CA TYR A 34 -8.36 -11.81 12.81
C TYR A 34 -8.46 -13.32 12.55
N ARG A 35 -9.16 -13.73 11.49
CA ARG A 35 -9.24 -15.14 11.10
C ARG A 35 -7.90 -15.68 10.59
N GLU A 36 -7.13 -14.87 9.88
CA GLU A 36 -5.85 -15.29 9.31
C GLU A 36 -4.73 -15.33 10.35
N VAL A 37 -4.55 -14.23 11.10
CA VAL A 37 -3.38 -14.05 11.98
C VAL A 37 -3.71 -13.61 13.40
N GLY A 38 -4.99 -13.58 13.78
CA GLY A 38 -5.41 -13.27 15.16
C GLY A 38 -5.25 -11.80 15.56
N SER A 39 -5.13 -10.87 14.60
CA SER A 39 -4.96 -9.43 14.87
C SER A 39 -5.99 -8.55 14.16
N GLN A 40 -6.11 -7.30 14.59
CA GLN A 40 -6.95 -6.29 13.96
C GLN A 40 -6.30 -5.73 12.69
N ALA A 41 -7.12 -5.29 11.72
CA ALA A 41 -6.69 -4.65 10.48
C ALA A 41 -5.62 -3.55 10.67
N VAL A 42 -5.66 -2.73 11.73
CA VAL A 42 -4.62 -1.70 11.98
C VAL A 42 -3.22 -2.30 12.15
N ALA A 43 -3.11 -3.39 12.93
CA ALA A 43 -1.84 -4.08 13.12
C ALA A 43 -1.44 -4.83 11.84
N TYR A 44 -2.42 -5.44 11.16
CA TYR A 44 -2.21 -6.14 9.89
C TYR A 44 -1.65 -5.20 8.80
N THR A 45 -2.27 -4.04 8.61
CA THR A 45 -1.86 -3.02 7.61
C THR A 45 -0.51 -2.39 7.91
N ALA A 46 0.03 -2.50 9.14
CA ALA A 46 1.39 -2.08 9.47
C ALA A 46 2.39 -3.26 9.36
N GLY A 47 1.99 -4.44 9.80
CA GLY A 47 2.84 -5.64 9.85
C GLY A 47 3.18 -6.20 8.47
N VAL A 48 2.22 -6.27 7.55
CA VAL A 48 2.46 -6.76 6.19
C VAL A 48 3.46 -5.87 5.44
N PRO A 49 3.32 -4.52 5.41
CA PRO A 49 4.32 -3.63 4.85
C PRO A 49 5.72 -3.77 5.45
N ALA A 50 5.82 -3.99 6.76
CA ALA A 50 7.09 -4.21 7.45
C ALA A 50 7.78 -5.51 6.96
N MET A 51 7.02 -6.60 6.86
CA MET A 51 7.51 -7.87 6.31
C MET A 51 7.96 -7.73 4.86
N ILE A 52 7.15 -7.06 4.01
CA ILE A 52 7.48 -6.86 2.60
C ILE A 52 8.75 -6.00 2.47
N GLY A 53 8.90 -4.93 3.24
CA GLY A 53 10.11 -4.11 3.25
C GLY A 53 11.36 -4.92 3.59
N ALA A 54 11.29 -5.77 4.62
CA ALA A 54 12.36 -6.71 4.95
C ALA A 54 12.64 -7.70 3.81
N MET A 55 11.60 -8.25 3.18
CA MET A 55 11.70 -9.14 2.02
C MET A 55 12.41 -8.44 0.84
N MET A 56 12.12 -7.17 0.55
CA MET A 56 12.78 -6.43 -0.53
C MET A 56 14.27 -6.27 -0.29
N VAL A 57 14.69 -6.01 0.95
CA VAL A 57 16.10 -5.90 1.32
C VAL A 57 16.80 -7.26 1.26
N LEU A 58 16.20 -8.30 1.85
CA LEU A 58 16.78 -9.64 1.92
C LEU A 58 16.86 -10.33 0.56
N THR A 59 15.90 -10.08 -0.33
CA THR A 59 15.93 -10.60 -1.72
C THR A 59 16.77 -9.76 -2.68
N GLY A 60 17.40 -8.68 -2.19
CA GLY A 60 18.29 -7.83 -2.98
C GLY A 60 17.60 -6.75 -3.81
N LYS A 61 16.27 -6.77 -3.94
CA LYS A 61 15.51 -5.82 -4.78
C LYS A 61 15.67 -4.36 -4.33
N TRP A 62 15.80 -4.13 -3.03
CA TRP A 62 16.05 -2.81 -2.43
C TRP A 62 17.41 -2.71 -1.73
N LYS A 63 18.38 -3.56 -2.09
CA LYS A 63 19.69 -3.59 -1.42
C LYS A 63 20.62 -2.53 -2.03
N LYS A 64 20.76 -1.39 -1.35
CA LYS A 64 21.64 -0.27 -1.73
C LYS A 64 22.32 0.33 -0.47
N PRO A 65 23.59 0.76 -0.53
CA PRO A 65 24.23 1.43 0.60
C PRO A 65 23.63 2.82 0.84
N GLY A 66 23.30 3.14 2.08
CA GLY A 66 22.71 4.43 2.48
C GLY A 66 21.50 4.25 3.40
N VAL A 67 20.82 5.36 3.66
CA VAL A 67 19.52 5.40 4.35
C VAL A 67 18.51 5.93 3.33
N PHE A 68 17.39 5.23 3.20
CA PHE A 68 16.39 5.53 2.17
C PHE A 68 15.00 5.48 2.78
N ASN A 69 14.15 6.39 2.35
CA ASN A 69 12.70 6.25 2.47
C ASN A 69 12.16 5.37 1.33
N VAL A 70 10.91 4.93 1.48
CA VAL A 70 10.29 3.97 0.54
C VAL A 70 10.09 4.55 -0.86
N GLU A 71 9.83 5.85 -0.96
CA GLU A 71 9.64 6.58 -2.23
C GLU A 71 10.92 6.74 -3.05
N GLU A 72 12.09 6.44 -2.48
CA GLU A 72 13.38 6.49 -3.16
C GLU A 72 13.74 5.16 -3.86
N LEU A 73 12.90 4.13 -3.69
CA LEU A 73 13.12 2.77 -4.17
C LEU A 73 12.07 2.40 -5.23
N ASP A 74 12.39 1.43 -6.09
CA ASP A 74 11.47 0.96 -7.12
C ASP A 74 10.19 0.38 -6.46
N PRO A 75 9.00 0.98 -6.71
CA PRO A 75 7.77 0.56 -6.06
C PRO A 75 7.19 -0.73 -6.65
N ASP A 76 7.50 -1.07 -7.90
CA ASP A 76 6.86 -2.16 -8.65
C ASP A 76 6.88 -3.51 -7.89
N PRO A 77 8.03 -4.03 -7.44
CA PRO A 77 8.07 -5.31 -6.71
C PRO A 77 7.38 -5.27 -5.34
N TYR A 78 7.27 -4.08 -4.74
CA TYR A 78 6.58 -3.89 -3.47
C TYR A 78 5.06 -3.92 -3.66
N MET A 79 4.57 -3.22 -4.68
CA MET A 79 3.16 -3.18 -5.06
C MET A 79 2.65 -4.57 -5.48
N ASP A 80 3.46 -5.35 -6.17
CA ASP A 80 3.18 -6.75 -6.48
C ASP A 80 3.09 -7.63 -5.21
N ALA A 81 3.98 -7.38 -4.24
CA ALA A 81 4.01 -8.13 -2.99
C ALA A 81 2.80 -7.79 -2.11
N LEU A 82 2.32 -6.54 -2.09
CA LEU A 82 1.10 -6.16 -1.38
C LEU A 82 -0.11 -6.98 -1.86
N ASN A 83 -0.29 -7.11 -3.18
CA ASN A 83 -1.35 -7.91 -3.78
C ASN A 83 -1.27 -9.40 -3.39
N LYS A 84 -0.06 -9.95 -3.24
CA LYS A 84 0.17 -11.37 -2.91
C LYS A 84 0.06 -11.67 -1.41
N ASN A 85 0.26 -10.69 -0.54
CA ASN A 85 0.36 -10.88 0.91
C ASN A 85 -0.78 -10.21 1.69
N GLY A 86 -1.99 -10.17 1.10
CA GLY A 86 -3.21 -9.82 1.82
C GLY A 86 -3.60 -8.34 1.84
N LEU A 87 -2.85 -7.46 1.17
CA LEU A 87 -3.15 -6.02 1.07
C LEU A 87 -3.31 -5.57 -0.38
N ALA A 88 -4.23 -6.22 -1.11
CA ALA A 88 -4.52 -5.82 -2.47
C ALA A 88 -4.96 -4.35 -2.55
N TRP A 89 -4.38 -3.61 -3.49
CA TRP A 89 -4.68 -2.20 -3.69
C TRP A 89 -5.61 -2.00 -4.88
N HIS A 90 -6.26 -0.84 -4.90
CA HIS A 90 -7.25 -0.44 -5.88
C HIS A 90 -6.97 0.96 -6.39
N GLU A 91 -7.39 1.22 -7.62
CA GLU A 91 -7.19 2.50 -8.29
C GLU A 91 -8.54 3.12 -8.68
N SER A 92 -8.62 4.44 -8.57
CA SER A 92 -9.64 5.24 -9.23
C SER A 92 -8.98 6.36 -10.02
N PHE A 93 -9.30 6.43 -11.31
CA PHE A 93 -8.80 7.48 -12.24
C PHE A 93 -9.74 8.69 -12.32
N SER A 94 -10.81 8.68 -11.53
CA SER A 94 -11.79 9.75 -11.40
C SER A 94 -12.36 9.74 -9.97
N PRO A 95 -11.53 9.98 -8.93
CA PRO A 95 -12.00 9.92 -7.56
C PRO A 95 -12.84 11.15 -7.20
N ASP A 96 -13.77 10.96 -6.25
CA ASP A 96 -14.39 12.07 -5.54
C ASP A 96 -13.32 12.81 -4.73
N LEU A 97 -13.36 14.14 -4.81
CA LEU A 97 -12.39 15.01 -4.16
C LEU A 97 -12.97 15.52 -2.83
N ILE A 98 -12.10 15.94 -1.91
CA ILE A 98 -12.47 16.30 -0.52
C ILE A 98 -12.82 17.81 -0.41
N ASP A 99 -12.69 18.55 -1.52
CA ASP A 99 -12.91 19.99 -1.65
C ASP A 99 -14.37 20.43 -1.44
#